data_AF-A0A1V5P8R4-F1
#
_entry.id   AF-A0A1V5P8R4-F1
#
_cell.length_a   1.000
_cell.length_b   1.000
_cell.length_c   1.000
_cell.angle_alpha   90.00
_cell.angle_beta   90.00
_cell.angle_gamma   90.00
#
_symmetry.space_group_name_H-M   'P 1'
#
loop_
_entity.id
_entity.type
_entity.pdbx_description
1 polymer ?
#
loop_
_entity_poly.entity_id
_entity_poly.type
_entity_poly.pdbx_seq_one_letter_code
_entity_poly.pdbx_strand_id
1 'polypeptide(L)'
;MPGYHTGPGCHLGYLTGARHSHLDSAGYSLDQKAAQKGQALTPEGVAEALLTEERWRQVLASLVVCFFARGIYTPDTIVAALQPIGIEITPQALSALGAEILQRKQAFKVREGFDVTASRLPARIWETPSPAGPFDEAFLRQALVAFDKFSQQ
;
A
#
# COMPACT_ATOMS: atom_id res chain seq x y z
N MET A 1 1.99 -16.22 2.57
CA MET A 1 1.72 -15.20 1.53
C MET A 1 0.32 -15.41 0.97
N PRO A 2 -0.36 -14.35 0.53
CA PRO A 2 -1.63 -14.45 -0.17
C PRO A 2 -1.52 -15.25 -1.48
N GLY A 3 -2.65 -15.72 -2.00
CA GLY A 3 -2.71 -16.65 -3.14
C GLY A 3 -2.52 -16.03 -4.54
N TYR A 4 -1.91 -14.85 -4.68
CA TYR A 4 -1.70 -14.19 -5.97
C TYR A 4 -0.26 -13.69 -6.16
N HIS A 5 0.22 -13.90 -7.38
CA HIS A 5 1.51 -13.52 -7.92
C HIS A 5 1.25 -12.72 -9.20
N THR A 6 1.01 -11.42 -9.05
CA THR A 6 0.57 -10.54 -10.16
C THR A 6 1.70 -9.71 -10.74
N GLY A 7 2.74 -9.41 -9.96
CA GLY A 7 3.81 -8.49 -10.33
C GLY A 7 4.62 -8.00 -9.14
N PRO A 8 5.53 -7.03 -9.34
CA PRO A 8 6.36 -6.50 -8.26
C PRO A 8 5.53 -5.75 -7.20
N GLY A 9 4.40 -5.13 -7.58
CA GLY A 9 3.53 -4.39 -6.67
C GLY A 9 2.91 -5.29 -5.61
N CYS A 10 2.44 -6.49 -5.95
CA CYS A 10 1.88 -7.40 -4.95
C CYS A 10 2.92 -7.81 -3.91
N HIS A 11 4.14 -8.15 -4.32
CA HIS A 11 5.21 -8.57 -3.41
C HIS A 11 5.70 -7.41 -2.55
N LEU A 12 5.89 -6.22 -3.14
CA LEU A 12 6.24 -5.03 -2.37
C LEU A 12 5.19 -4.77 -1.29
N GLY A 13 3.90 -4.83 -1.63
CA GLY A 13 2.82 -4.63 -0.67
C GLY A 13 2.84 -5.63 0.50
N TYR A 14 3.25 -6.88 0.29
CA TYR A 14 3.40 -7.85 1.39
C TYR A 14 4.59 -7.52 2.30
N LEU A 15 5.65 -6.97 1.73
CA LEU A 15 6.87 -6.61 2.46
C LEU A 15 6.67 -5.33 3.26
N THR A 16 5.98 -4.34 2.69
CA THR A 16 5.90 -2.99 3.25
C THR A 16 4.64 -2.72 4.07
N GLY A 17 3.54 -3.43 3.79
CA GLY A 17 2.26 -3.23 4.47
C GLY A 17 2.38 -3.23 5.99
N ALA A 18 1.65 -2.37 6.67
CA ALA A 18 1.69 -2.22 8.12
C ALA A 18 1.40 -3.55 8.85
N ARG A 19 0.61 -4.43 8.24
CA ARG A 19 0.29 -5.78 8.75
C ARG A 19 0.86 -6.90 7.88
N HIS A 20 1.72 -6.57 6.91
CA HIS A 20 2.22 -7.51 5.91
C HIS A 20 1.09 -8.23 5.13
N SER A 21 -0.01 -7.51 4.91
CA SER A 21 -1.22 -8.04 4.28
C SER A 21 -1.45 -7.43 2.91
N HIS A 22 -1.96 -8.23 1.97
CA HIS A 22 -2.45 -7.72 0.68
C HIS A 22 -3.52 -6.63 0.81
N LEU A 23 -4.24 -6.61 1.93
CA LEU A 23 -5.30 -5.64 2.19
C LEU A 23 -4.73 -4.27 2.55
N ASP A 24 -3.44 -4.15 2.82
CA ASP A 24 -2.83 -2.92 3.29
C ASP A 24 -2.65 -1.90 2.15
N SER A 25 -2.28 -2.35 0.93
CA SER A 25 -2.00 -1.43 -0.20
C SER A 25 -2.44 -1.93 -1.58
N ALA A 26 -3.14 -3.07 -1.66
CA ALA A 26 -3.67 -3.64 -2.91
C ALA A 26 -2.72 -3.66 -4.11
N GLY A 27 -1.42 -3.93 -3.90
CA GLY A 27 -0.44 -3.98 -4.97
C GLY A 27 -0.78 -4.96 -6.10
N TYR A 28 -1.55 -6.01 -5.81
CA TYR A 28 -2.08 -6.90 -6.85
C TYR A 28 -2.96 -6.17 -7.88
N SER A 29 -3.75 -5.20 -7.44
CA SER A 29 -4.60 -4.41 -8.32
C SER A 29 -3.79 -3.41 -9.13
N LEU A 30 -2.67 -2.91 -8.60
CA LEU A 30 -1.74 -2.05 -9.33
C LEU A 30 -1.13 -2.83 -10.49
N ASP A 31 -0.58 -4.01 -10.20
CA ASP A 31 0.00 -4.92 -11.18
C ASP A 31 -1.00 -5.27 -12.30
N GLN A 32 -2.22 -5.68 -11.93
CA GLN A 32 -3.26 -6.06 -12.90
C GLN A 32 -3.63 -4.90 -13.82
N LYS A 33 -3.76 -3.68 -13.27
CA LYS A 33 -4.08 -2.49 -14.07
C LYS A 33 -2.92 -2.11 -14.98
N ALA A 34 -1.68 -2.24 -14.53
CA ALA A 34 -0.50 -1.99 -15.35
C ALA A 34 -0.41 -3.00 -16.50
N ALA A 35 -0.61 -4.29 -16.22
CA ALA A 35 -0.65 -5.36 -17.21
C ALA A 35 -1.73 -5.12 -18.28
N GLN A 36 -2.95 -4.77 -17.86
CA GLN A 36 -4.06 -4.45 -18.78
C GLN A 36 -3.75 -3.28 -19.72
N LYS A 37 -2.93 -2.32 -19.26
CA LYS A 37 -2.56 -1.12 -20.02
C LYS A 37 -1.25 -1.28 -20.80
N GLY A 38 -0.54 -2.40 -20.65
CA GLY A 38 0.83 -2.55 -21.15
C GLY A 38 1.81 -1.53 -20.56
N GLN A 39 1.53 -1.03 -19.35
CA GLN A 39 2.32 0.01 -18.70
C GLN A 39 3.49 -0.61 -17.93
N ALA A 40 4.70 -0.13 -18.21
CA ALA A 40 5.87 -0.46 -17.41
C ALA A 40 5.79 0.20 -16.02
N LEU A 41 6.08 -0.57 -14.98
CA LEU A 41 6.16 -0.10 -13.61
C LEU A 41 7.60 0.36 -13.30
N THR A 42 7.74 1.37 -12.44
CA THR A 42 9.02 1.79 -11.88
C THR A 42 9.06 1.50 -10.37
N PRO A 43 10.23 1.23 -9.78
CA PRO A 43 10.34 0.96 -8.34
C PRO A 43 9.73 2.08 -7.48
N GLU A 44 10.05 3.33 -7.78
CA GLU A 44 9.56 4.51 -7.07
C GLU A 44 8.06 4.70 -7.27
N GLY A 45 7.56 4.53 -8.50
CA GLY A 45 6.13 4.68 -8.80
C GLY A 45 5.28 3.61 -8.11
N VAL A 46 5.78 2.38 -8.01
CA VAL A 46 5.13 1.32 -7.22
C VAL A 46 5.15 1.68 -5.74
N ALA A 47 6.29 2.09 -5.19
CA ALA A 47 6.41 2.47 -3.79
C ALA A 47 5.45 3.60 -3.40
N GLU A 48 5.41 4.68 -4.19
CA GLU A 48 4.53 5.83 -3.98
C GLU A 48 3.05 5.44 -4.08
N ALA A 49 2.68 4.65 -5.09
CA ALA A 49 1.30 4.20 -5.27
C ALA A 49 0.82 3.33 -4.10
N LEU A 50 1.66 2.40 -3.62
CA LEU A 50 1.30 1.54 -2.48
C LEU A 50 1.20 2.33 -1.19
N LEU A 51 2.13 3.26 -0.94
CA LEU A 51 2.09 4.10 0.26
C LEU A 51 0.83 4.98 0.25
N THR A 52 0.51 5.60 -0.88
CA THR A 52 -0.69 6.45 -1.04
C THR A 52 -1.97 5.65 -0.79
N GLU A 53 -2.08 4.47 -1.39
CA GLU A 53 -3.23 3.57 -1.19
C GLU A 53 -3.34 3.12 0.28
N GLU A 54 -2.21 2.81 0.94
CA GLU A 54 -2.21 2.38 2.33
C GLU A 54 -2.58 3.49 3.31
N ARG A 55 -2.15 4.73 3.06
CA ARG A 55 -2.57 5.91 3.82
C ARG A 55 -4.09 6.06 3.78
N TRP A 56 -4.70 5.93 2.61
CA TRP A 56 -6.16 5.96 2.49
C TRP A 56 -6.82 4.81 3.23
N ARG A 57 -6.26 3.61 3.15
CA ARG A 57 -6.79 2.43 3.84
C ARG A 57 -6.72 2.53 5.35
N GLN A 58 -5.87 3.38 5.93
CA GLN A 58 -5.92 3.64 7.36
C GLN A 58 -7.22 4.32 7.79
N VAL A 59 -7.74 5.25 6.98
CA VAL A 59 -9.06 5.86 7.21
C VAL A 59 -10.14 4.78 7.14
N LEU A 60 -10.17 4.03 6.04
CA LEU A 60 -11.17 3.00 5.81
C LEU A 60 -11.16 1.91 6.90
N ALA A 61 -9.98 1.46 7.32
CA ALA A 61 -9.85 0.46 8.38
C ALA A 61 -10.34 1.01 9.73
N SER A 62 -10.12 2.29 10.02
CA SER A 62 -10.58 2.94 11.25
C SER A 62 -12.11 3.07 11.29
N LEU A 63 -12.75 3.21 10.13
CA LEU A 63 -14.21 3.18 9.98
C LEU A 63 -14.79 1.76 9.93
N VAL A 64 -13.94 0.73 10.00
CA VAL A 64 -14.34 -0.69 10.01
C VAL A 64 -15.19 -1.06 8.77
N VAL A 65 -14.93 -0.43 7.63
CA VAL A 65 -15.70 -0.70 6.40
C VAL A 65 -15.27 -2.02 5.76
N CYS A 66 -16.15 -2.60 4.94
CA CYS A 66 -15.80 -3.74 4.10
C CYS A 66 -14.90 -3.30 2.94
N PHE A 67 -13.68 -3.84 2.85
CA PHE A 67 -12.75 -3.51 1.76
C PHE A 67 -13.20 -3.96 0.36
N PHE A 68 -14.19 -4.85 0.24
CA PHE A 68 -14.81 -5.14 -1.05
C PHE A 68 -15.59 -3.93 -1.59
N ALA A 69 -16.18 -3.13 -0.70
CA ALA A 69 -16.91 -1.91 -1.05
C ALA A 69 -16.02 -0.65 -1.00
N ARG A 70 -14.71 -0.75 -0.79
CA ARG A 70 -13.80 0.41 -0.62
C ARG A 70 -13.93 1.51 -1.68
N GLY A 71 -14.27 1.13 -2.92
CA GLY A 71 -14.37 2.07 -4.04
C GLY A 71 -15.54 3.05 -3.95
N ILE A 72 -16.55 2.76 -3.14
CA ILE A 72 -17.68 3.69 -2.90
C ILE A 72 -17.46 4.63 -1.72
N TYR A 73 -16.50 4.32 -0.84
CA TYR A 73 -16.15 5.16 0.30
C TYR A 73 -15.09 6.18 -0.15
N THR A 74 -15.53 7.23 -0.85
CA THR A 74 -14.68 8.37 -1.21
C THR A 74 -14.54 9.33 -0.01
N PRO A 75 -13.56 10.25 -0.02
CA PRO A 75 -13.47 11.29 1.00
C PRO A 75 -14.79 12.05 1.20
N ASP A 76 -15.43 12.50 0.13
CA ASP A 76 -16.68 13.26 0.21
C ASP A 76 -17.83 12.42 0.79
N THR A 77 -17.92 11.14 0.40
CA THR A 77 -18.92 10.22 0.96
C THR A 77 -18.70 10.01 2.46
N ILE A 78 -17.46 9.88 2.91
CA ILE A 78 -17.15 9.71 4.34
C ILE A 78 -17.46 10.98 5.11
N VAL A 79 -17.08 12.16 4.61
CA VAL A 79 -17.41 13.45 5.25
C VAL A 79 -18.92 13.60 5.43
N ALA A 80 -19.69 13.37 4.37
CA ALA A 80 -21.15 13.44 4.42
C ALA A 80 -21.76 12.42 5.40
N ALA A 81 -21.17 11.22 5.53
CA ALA A 81 -21.65 10.18 6.43
C ALA A 81 -21.32 10.45 7.91
N LEU A 82 -20.25 11.20 8.20
CA LEU A 82 -19.82 11.55 9.55
C LEU A 82 -20.57 12.78 10.12
N GLN A 83 -21.04 13.68 9.25
CA GLN A 83 -21.73 14.90 9.67
C GLN A 83 -22.98 14.66 10.55
N PRO A 84 -23.90 13.70 10.26
CA PRO A 84 -25.10 13.47 11.08
C PRO A 84 -24.82 13.03 12.52
N ILE A 85 -23.63 12.49 12.79
CA ILE A 85 -23.19 12.08 14.14
C ILE A 85 -22.32 13.14 14.82
N GLY A 86 -22.27 14.36 14.27
CA GLY A 86 -21.56 15.50 14.85
C GLY A 86 -20.05 15.50 14.61
N ILE A 87 -19.54 14.68 13.69
CA ILE A 87 -18.13 14.68 13.33
C ILE A 87 -17.95 15.54 12.08
N GLU A 88 -17.43 16.74 12.28
CA GLU A 88 -17.07 17.67 11.20
C GLU A 88 -15.59 17.48 10.83
N ILE A 89 -15.33 17.00 9.62
CA ILE A 89 -13.97 16.79 9.11
C ILE A 89 -13.93 17.11 7.62
N THR A 90 -12.82 17.64 7.13
CA THR A 90 -12.63 17.89 5.70
C THR A 90 -11.99 16.69 4.99
N PRO A 91 -12.15 16.56 3.65
CA PRO A 91 -11.44 15.53 2.88
C PRO A 91 -9.91 15.56 3.06
N GLN A 92 -9.34 16.76 3.18
CA GLN A 92 -7.91 16.95 3.39
C GLN A 92 -7.49 16.50 4.80
N ALA A 93 -8.28 16.82 5.82
CA ALA A 93 -8.03 16.36 7.19
C ALA A 93 -8.16 14.83 7.31
N LEU A 94 -9.11 14.19 6.62
CA LEU A 94 -9.20 12.73 6.53
C LEU A 94 -7.93 12.12 5.91
N SER A 95 -7.45 12.70 4.81
CA SER A 95 -6.25 12.22 4.12
C SER A 95 -5.01 12.36 5.01
N ALA A 96 -4.86 13.48 5.70
CA ALA A 96 -3.80 13.71 6.68
C ALA A 96 -3.87 12.73 7.85
N LEU A 97 -5.07 12.47 8.38
CA LEU A 97 -5.30 11.49 9.44
C LEU A 97 -4.86 10.08 9.01
N GLY A 98 -5.18 9.68 7.77
CA GLY A 98 -4.73 8.40 7.22
C GLY A 98 -3.20 8.27 7.16
N ALA A 99 -2.52 9.34 6.74
CA ALA A 99 -1.06 9.41 6.74
C ALA A 99 -0.47 9.32 8.16
N GLU A 100 -1.04 10.07 9.11
CA GLU A 100 -0.61 10.05 10.51
C GLU A 100 -0.76 8.67 11.15
N ILE A 101 -1.90 8.00 10.94
CA ILE A 101 -2.12 6.65 11.46
C ILE A 101 -1.08 5.67 10.91
N LEU A 102 -0.78 5.74 9.61
CA LEU A 102 0.23 4.87 9.00
C LEU A 102 1.62 5.15 9.57
N GLN A 103 1.99 6.42 9.71
CA GLN A 103 3.26 6.85 10.28
C GLN A 103 3.43 6.34 11.71
N ARG A 104 2.38 6.40 12.54
CA ARG A 104 2.41 5.83 13.90
C ARG A 104 2.62 4.30 13.90
N LYS A 105 2.01 3.58 12.96
CA LYS A 105 2.22 2.12 12.80
C LYS A 105 3.64 1.80 12.36
N GLN A 106 4.21 2.58 11.44
CA GLN A 106 5.58 2.42 10.98
C GLN A 106 6.58 2.74 12.10
N ALA A 107 6.37 3.83 12.84
CA ALA A 107 7.19 4.18 14.00
C ALA A 107 7.17 3.08 15.06
N PHE A 108 6.01 2.44 15.30
CA PHE A 108 5.93 1.26 16.15
C PHE A 108 6.80 0.12 15.61
N LYS A 109 6.68 -0.25 14.32
CA LYS A 109 7.50 -1.32 13.72
C LYS A 109 9.00 -1.05 13.87
N VAL A 110 9.45 0.17 13.55
CA VAL A 110 10.86 0.57 13.68
C VAL A 110 11.33 0.51 15.13
N ARG A 111 10.52 0.99 16.08
CA ARG A 111 10.82 0.90 17.51
C ARG A 111 11.00 -0.56 17.97
N GLU A 112 10.21 -1.48 17.43
CA GLU A 112 10.33 -2.92 17.70
C GLU A 112 11.43 -3.62 16.87
N GLY A 113 12.27 -2.87 16.17
CA GLY A 113 13.44 -3.39 15.45
C GLY A 113 13.15 -3.90 14.03
N PHE A 114 11.99 -3.59 13.45
CA PHE A 114 11.71 -3.92 12.06
C PHE A 114 12.41 -2.95 11.11
N ASP A 115 13.17 -3.50 10.16
CA ASP A 115 13.79 -2.79 9.06
C ASP A 115 13.26 -3.32 7.73
N VAL A 116 12.56 -2.46 6.99
CA VAL A 116 11.96 -2.80 5.70
C VAL A 116 13.02 -3.03 4.63
N THR A 117 14.15 -2.32 4.69
CA THR A 117 15.23 -2.39 3.70
C THR A 117 16.10 -3.64 3.87
N ALA A 118 16.19 -4.16 5.09
CA ALA A 118 16.89 -5.41 5.41
C ALA A 118 16.02 -6.68 5.23
N SER A 119 14.78 -6.54 4.74
CA SER A 119 13.86 -7.67 4.57
C SER A 119 14.42 -8.72 3.59
N ARG A 120 14.35 -9.99 3.97
CA ARG A 120 14.74 -11.11 3.09
C ARG A 120 13.76 -11.22 1.92
N LEU A 121 14.29 -11.21 0.71
CA LEU A 121 13.55 -11.41 -0.53
C LEU A 121 13.68 -12.87 -1.02
N PRO A 122 12.60 -13.66 -1.13
CA PRO A 122 12.66 -15.03 -1.64
C PRO A 122 12.86 -15.04 -3.17
N ALA A 123 13.93 -15.68 -3.67
CA ALA A 123 14.25 -15.68 -5.10
C ALA A 123 13.14 -16.18 -6.04
N ARG A 124 12.31 -17.11 -5.53
CA ARG A 124 11.17 -17.67 -6.26
C ARG A 124 10.22 -16.60 -6.82
N ILE A 125 10.15 -15.40 -6.22
CA ILE A 125 9.24 -14.34 -6.66
C ILE A 125 9.65 -13.71 -8.00
N TRP A 126 10.91 -13.79 -8.44
CA TRP A 126 11.32 -13.31 -9.77
C TRP A 126 11.72 -14.45 -10.71
N GLU A 127 11.98 -15.65 -10.20
CA GLU A 127 12.16 -16.86 -11.01
C GLU A 127 10.85 -17.31 -11.69
N THR A 128 9.70 -16.95 -11.09
CA THR A 128 8.38 -17.29 -11.63
C THR A 128 7.84 -16.12 -12.46
N PRO A 129 7.39 -16.35 -13.71
CA PRO A 129 6.79 -15.29 -14.52
C PRO A 129 5.51 -14.72 -13.90
N SER A 130 5.38 -13.39 -13.95
CA SER A 130 4.20 -12.68 -13.46
C SER A 130 3.39 -12.04 -14.60
N PRO A 131 2.06 -11.87 -14.44
CA PRO A 131 1.21 -11.17 -15.40
C PRO A 131 1.63 -9.74 -15.73
N ALA A 132 2.19 -8.99 -14.77
CA ALA A 132 2.68 -7.62 -14.99
C ALA A 132 4.06 -7.54 -15.67
N GLY A 133 4.58 -8.68 -16.13
CA GLY A 133 5.88 -8.79 -16.78
C GLY A 133 6.99 -9.25 -15.84
N PRO A 134 8.22 -9.40 -16.37
CA PRO A 134 9.38 -9.76 -15.57
C PRO A 134 9.78 -8.60 -14.66
N PHE A 135 10.25 -8.94 -13.47
CA PHE A 135 10.94 -8.05 -12.53
C PHE A 135 12.04 -8.85 -11.85
N ASP A 136 12.98 -8.17 -11.20
CA ASP A 136 14.13 -8.80 -10.55
C ASP A 136 14.29 -8.34 -9.10
N GLU A 137 15.32 -8.87 -8.44
CA GLU A 137 15.68 -8.48 -7.08
C GLU A 137 16.01 -6.99 -6.98
N ALA A 138 16.70 -6.43 -7.98
CA ALA A 138 17.11 -5.04 -7.99
C ALA A 138 15.90 -4.10 -7.98
N PHE A 139 14.86 -4.40 -8.76
CA PHE A 139 13.59 -3.68 -8.75
C PHE A 139 13.00 -3.61 -7.34
N LEU A 140 12.85 -4.77 -6.68
CA LEU A 140 12.24 -4.81 -5.35
C LEU A 140 13.09 -4.11 -4.30
N ARG A 141 14.42 -4.23 -4.36
CA ARG A 141 15.33 -3.51 -3.44
C ARG A 141 15.21 -2.00 -3.60
N GLN A 142 15.20 -1.49 -4.83
CA GLN A 142 14.99 -0.07 -5.09
C GLN A 142 13.63 0.40 -4.59
N ALA A 143 12.58 -0.40 -4.80
CA ALA A 143 11.24 -0.08 -4.37
C ALA A 143 11.11 -0.07 -2.83
N LEU A 144 11.80 -0.98 -2.11
CA LEU A 144 11.86 -0.97 -0.64
C LEU A 144 12.53 0.29 -0.10
N VAL A 145 13.67 0.68 -0.69
CA VAL A 145 14.38 1.91 -0.32
C VAL A 145 13.53 3.15 -0.60
N ALA A 146 12.86 3.20 -1.76
CA ALA A 146 11.95 4.28 -2.11
C ALA A 146 10.77 4.34 -1.13
N PHE A 147 10.16 3.20 -0.81
CA PHE A 147 9.06 3.13 0.15
C PHE A 147 9.48 3.63 1.53
N ASP A 148 10.64 3.18 2.05
CA ASP A 148 11.17 3.63 3.33
C ASP A 148 11.35 5.17 3.34
N LYS A 149 12.01 5.70 2.31
CA LYS A 149 12.21 7.15 2.14
C LYS A 149 10.89 7.93 2.11
N PHE A 150 9.90 7.46 1.35
CA PHE A 150 8.60 8.14 1.25
C PHE A 150 7.77 8.00 2.53
N SER A 151 7.95 6.92 3.28
CA SER A 151 7.23 6.69 4.54
C SER A 151 7.64 7.64 5.67
N GLN A 152 8.85 8.20 5.58
CA GLN A 152 9.39 9.16 6.54
C GLN A 152 8.97 10.61 6.25
N GLN A 153 8.28 10.88 5.13
CA GLN A 153 7.76 12.19 4.71
C GLN A 153 6.27 12.33 5.03
#